data_AF-A0A7J3TB75-F1
#
_entry.id   AF-A0A7J3TB75-F1
#
_cell.length_a   1.000
_cell.length_b   1.000
_cell.length_c   1.000
_cell.angle_alpha   90.00
_cell.angle_beta   90.00
_cell.angle_gamma   90.00
#
_symmetry.space_group_name_H-M   'P 1'
#
loop_
_entity.id
_entity.type
_entity.pdbx_description
1 polymer ?
#
loop_
_entity_poly.entity_id
_entity_poly.type
_entity_poly.pdbx_seq_one_letter_code
_entity_poly.pdbx_strand_id
1 'polypeptide(L)'
;MEIFKKDRVIKSSKSLKELANSFADYLKNSNWKVQSNIQDDKAIIQAQKPGILRDIIAADRALTFSFENINDEINVHVGVGKLIKNLAITAIEVILLSELFLVIDIPEIVWTDHVEKELLTQLNTIAQ
;
A
#
# COMPACT_ATOMS: atom_id res chain seq x y z
N MET A 1 2.03 -5.42 -20.54
CA MET A 1 0.67 -5.26 -20.01
C MET A 1 0.78 -4.55 -18.66
N GLU A 2 0.74 -3.22 -18.69
CA GLU A 2 0.96 -2.30 -17.56
C GLU A 2 -0.32 -2.07 -16.74
N ILE A 3 -1.11 -3.13 -16.51
CA ILE A 3 -2.50 -2.97 -16.03
C ILE A 3 -2.62 -2.70 -14.52
N PHE A 4 -1.51 -2.71 -13.78
CA PHE A 4 -1.55 -2.65 -12.30
C PHE A 4 -0.69 -1.56 -11.68
N LYS A 5 0.04 -0.77 -12.49
CA LYS A 5 0.80 0.35 -11.96
C LYS A 5 -0.13 1.54 -11.74
N LYS A 6 -0.66 1.68 -10.52
CA LYS A 6 -1.46 2.84 -10.13
C LYS A 6 -0.62 3.79 -9.31
N ASP A 7 0.18 4.58 -10.01
CA ASP A 7 0.86 5.72 -9.41
C ASP A 7 -0.20 6.80 -9.13
N ARG A 8 -0.20 7.33 -7.92
CA ARG A 8 -1.11 8.40 -7.51
C ARG A 8 -0.31 9.48 -6.81
N VAL A 9 -0.45 10.70 -7.29
CA VAL A 9 0.08 11.88 -6.62
C VAL A 9 -0.97 12.39 -5.65
N ILE A 10 -0.61 12.48 -4.38
CA ILE A 10 -1.46 13.01 -3.31
C ILE A 10 -0.89 14.35 -2.85
N LYS A 11 -1.72 15.38 -2.95
CA LYS A 11 -1.45 16.67 -2.33
C LYS A 11 -1.96 16.60 -0.89
N SER A 12 -1.06 16.75 0.07
CA SER A 12 -1.39 16.66 1.50
C SER A 12 -0.98 17.93 2.23
N SER A 13 -1.79 18.31 3.22
CA SER A 13 -1.45 19.34 4.22
C SER A 13 -0.50 18.81 5.31
N LYS A 14 -0.32 17.48 5.37
CA LYS A 14 0.44 16.75 6.39
C LYS A 14 1.79 16.29 5.84
N SER A 15 2.74 16.06 6.73
CA SER A 15 3.99 15.39 6.35
C SER A 15 3.73 13.94 5.90
N LEU A 16 4.59 13.38 5.05
CA LEU A 16 4.48 11.99 4.61
C LEU A 16 4.41 11.02 5.79
N LYS A 17 5.23 11.25 6.82
CA LYS A 17 5.25 10.44 8.04
C LYS A 17 3.91 10.49 8.78
N GLU A 18 3.32 11.66 8.97
CA GLU A 18 2.01 11.79 9.63
C GLU A 18 0.90 11.12 8.83
N LEU A 19 0.90 11.31 7.51
CA LEU A 19 -0.05 10.67 6.61
C LEU A 19 0.07 9.14 6.67
N ALA A 20 1.29 8.62 6.52
CA ALA A 20 1.56 7.19 6.53
C ALA A 20 1.19 6.54 7.87
N ASN A 21 1.49 7.19 9.00
CA ASN A 21 1.10 6.69 10.32
C ASN A 21 -0.43 6.67 10.48
N SER A 22 -1.11 7.76 10.12
CA SER A 22 -2.57 7.87 10.20
C SER A 22 -3.26 6.80 9.35
N PHE A 23 -2.74 6.55 8.14
CA PHE A 23 -3.25 5.52 7.26
C PHE A 23 -2.98 4.10 7.78
N ALA A 24 -1.79 3.84 8.34
CA ALA A 24 -1.49 2.56 8.98
C ALA A 24 -2.44 2.28 10.15
N ASP A 25 -2.76 3.29 10.95
CA ASP A 25 -3.69 3.15 12.08
C ASP A 25 -5.13 2.95 11.62
N TYR A 26 -5.58 3.67 10.58
CA TYR A 26 -6.86 3.41 9.93
C TYR A 26 -7.00 1.95 9.49
N LEU A 27 -5.97 1.39 8.85
CA LEU A 27 -5.96 0.00 8.41
C LEU A 27 -6.06 -0.97 9.60
N LYS A 28 -5.25 -0.77 10.65
CA LYS A 28 -5.32 -1.60 11.87
C LYS A 28 -6.72 -1.56 12.50
N ASN A 29 -7.31 -0.37 12.62
CA ASN A 29 -8.65 -0.17 13.15
C ASN A 29 -9.73 -0.80 12.27
N SER A 30 -9.46 -0.96 10.98
CA SER A 30 -10.32 -1.64 10.01
C SER A 30 -10.09 -3.17 9.95
N ASN A 31 -9.48 -3.75 10.99
CA ASN A 31 -9.14 -5.17 11.13
C ASN A 31 -8.15 -5.71 10.07
N TRP A 32 -7.29 -4.87 9.53
CA TRP A 32 -6.17 -5.32 8.70
C TRP A 32 -4.98 -5.71 9.57
N LYS A 33 -4.28 -6.78 9.18
CA LYS A 33 -2.93 -7.07 9.67
C LYS A 33 -1.95 -6.20 8.89
N VAL A 34 -1.30 -5.28 9.59
CA VAL A 34 -0.43 -4.26 8.98
C VAL A 34 1.02 -4.47 9.40
N GLN A 35 1.94 -4.35 8.44
CA GLN A 35 3.36 -4.14 8.68
C GLN A 35 3.77 -2.84 7.98
N SER A 36 4.64 -2.05 8.59
CA SER A 36 5.10 -0.81 7.97
C SER A 36 6.55 -0.50 8.33
N ASN A 37 7.20 0.24 7.43
CA ASN A 37 8.44 0.96 7.68
C ASN A 37 8.19 2.39 7.23
N ILE A 38 8.21 3.34 8.17
CA ILE A 38 7.84 4.73 7.94
C ILE A 38 9.03 5.60 8.33
N GLN A 39 9.56 6.32 7.35
CA GLN A 39 10.64 7.30 7.49
C GLN A 39 10.07 8.69 7.18
N ASP A 40 10.93 9.72 7.18
CA ASP A 40 10.46 11.10 7.03
C ASP A 40 10.05 11.42 5.58
N ASP A 41 10.76 10.88 4.59
CA ASP A 41 10.58 11.11 3.15
C ASP A 41 10.06 9.89 2.37
N LYS A 42 10.08 8.71 3.00
CA LYS A 42 9.65 7.43 2.40
C LYS A 42 8.87 6.59 3.40
N ALA A 43 7.88 5.85 2.91
CA ALA A 43 7.22 4.84 3.72
C ALA A 43 6.80 3.66 2.87
N ILE A 44 6.71 2.49 3.50
CA ILE A 44 6.10 1.30 2.93
C ILE A 44 5.14 0.70 3.95
N ILE A 45 3.93 0.38 3.52
CA ILE A 45 2.88 -0.21 4.33
C ILE A 45 2.35 -1.44 3.60
N GLN A 46 2.41 -2.61 4.24
CA GLN A 46 1.82 -3.84 3.77
C GLN A 46 0.60 -4.20 4.62
N ALA A 47 -0.54 -4.43 3.98
CA ALA A 47 -1.81 -4.69 4.61
C ALA A 47 -2.38 -6.04 4.12
N GLN A 48 -2.74 -6.90 5.07
CA GLN A 48 -3.44 -8.16 4.83
C GLN A 48 -4.77 -8.15 5.57
N LYS A 49 -5.89 -8.22 4.84
CA LYS A 49 -7.23 -8.41 5.41
C LYS A 49 -7.48 -9.92 5.59
N PRO A 50 -7.68 -10.43 6.81
CA PRO A 50 -8.05 -11.83 7.00
C PRO A 50 -9.39 -12.12 6.31
N GLY A 51 -9.57 -13.33 5.76
CA GLY A 51 -10.76 -13.73 4.99
C GLY A 51 -10.53 -13.66 3.49
N ILE A 52 -11.41 -12.95 2.75
CA ILE A 52 -11.45 -12.93 1.27
C ILE A 52 -10.09 -12.77 0.59
N LEU A 53 -9.15 -11.98 1.16
CA LEU A 53 -7.80 -11.94 0.59
C LEU A 53 -7.08 -13.27 0.76
N ARG A 54 -7.13 -13.98 1.88
CA ARG A 54 -6.53 -15.33 1.99
C ARG A 54 -7.18 -16.39 1.10
N ASP A 55 -8.44 -16.20 0.72
CA ASP A 55 -9.22 -17.16 -0.07
C ASP A 55 -9.15 -16.88 -1.59
N ILE A 56 -8.93 -15.61 -1.99
CA ILE A 56 -8.76 -15.18 -3.38
C ILE A 56 -7.27 -14.97 -3.73
N ILE A 57 -6.48 -14.51 -2.77
CA ILE A 57 -5.07 -14.14 -2.88
C ILE A 57 -4.28 -15.16 -2.03
N ALA A 58 -3.15 -15.68 -2.54
CA ALA A 58 -2.32 -16.61 -1.78
C ALA A 58 -1.94 -16.05 -0.39
N ALA A 59 -1.91 -16.90 0.65
CA ALA A 59 -1.70 -16.50 2.05
C ALA A 59 -0.38 -15.74 2.32
N ASP A 60 0.54 -15.77 1.37
CA ASP A 60 1.83 -15.10 1.38
C ASP A 60 1.84 -13.77 0.63
N ARG A 61 0.67 -13.17 0.33
CA ARG A 61 0.55 -11.89 -0.38
C ARG A 61 -0.03 -10.78 0.51
N ALA A 62 0.23 -9.53 0.12
CA ALA A 62 -0.25 -8.33 0.80
C ALA A 62 -0.48 -7.18 -0.19
N LEU A 63 -1.47 -6.34 0.12
CA LEU A 63 -1.60 -5.04 -0.53
C LEU A 63 -0.50 -4.12 0.01
N THR A 64 0.32 -3.58 -0.88
CA THR A 64 1.48 -2.78 -0.53
C THR A 64 1.30 -1.35 -1.03
N PHE A 65 1.51 -0.40 -0.15
CA PHE A 65 1.52 1.03 -0.42
C PHE A 65 2.95 1.53 -0.20
N SER A 66 3.56 2.09 -1.24
CA SER A 66 4.84 2.76 -1.16
C SER A 66 4.64 4.25 -1.34
N PHE A 67 5.18 5.03 -0.41
CA PHE A 67 5.08 6.48 -0.34
C PHE A 67 6.48 7.05 -0.56
N GLU A 68 6.56 8.07 -1.40
CA GLU A 68 7.78 8.84 -1.61
C GLU A 68 7.42 10.32 -1.73
N ASN A 69 8.10 11.17 -0.98
CA ASN A 69 7.96 12.61 -1.12
C ASN A 69 8.91 13.10 -2.23
N ILE A 70 8.35 13.63 -3.31
CA ILE A 70 9.09 14.14 -4.47
C ILE A 70 8.60 15.56 -4.74
N ASN A 71 9.48 16.56 -4.59
CA ASN A 71 9.17 17.97 -4.86
C ASN A 71 7.91 18.49 -4.13
N ASP A 72 7.79 18.22 -2.83
CA ASP A 72 6.63 18.57 -1.99
C ASP A 72 5.31 17.87 -2.37
N GLU A 73 5.35 16.85 -3.25
CA GLU A 73 4.21 16.01 -3.58
C GLU A 73 4.43 14.57 -3.08
N ILE A 74 3.42 13.99 -2.41
CA ILE A 74 3.50 12.62 -1.92
C ILE A 74 3.03 11.67 -3.02
N ASN A 75 3.98 10.95 -3.59
CA ASN A 75 3.74 9.93 -4.59
C ASN A 75 3.44 8.61 -3.90
N VAL A 76 2.27 8.05 -4.20
CA VAL A 76 1.80 6.79 -3.63
C VAL A 76 1.66 5.76 -4.74
N HIS A 77 2.40 4.67 -4.59
CA HIS A 77 2.36 3.51 -5.47
C HIS A 77 1.65 2.38 -4.74
N VAL A 78 0.64 1.79 -5.36
CA VAL A 78 -0.16 0.71 -4.77
C VAL A 78 -0.15 -0.52 -5.66
N GLY A 79 -0.03 -1.69 -5.05
CA GLY A 79 -0.16 -2.96 -5.76
C GLY A 79 -0.15 -4.17 -4.83
N VAL A 80 -0.40 -5.36 -5.37
CA VAL A 80 -0.43 -6.62 -4.63
C VAL A 80 0.88 -7.38 -4.87
N GLY A 81 1.65 -7.55 -3.81
CA GLY A 81 2.94 -8.23 -3.86
C GLY A 81 3.06 -9.32 -2.80
N LYS A 82 4.24 -9.95 -2.75
CA LYS A 82 4.59 -10.90 -1.70
C LYS A 82 4.69 -10.17 -0.35
N LEU A 83 4.21 -10.82 0.71
CA LEU A 83 4.39 -10.35 2.08
C LEU A 83 5.89 -10.40 2.43
N ILE A 84 6.45 -9.23 2.74
CA ILE A 84 7.84 -9.11 3.16
C ILE A 84 7.90 -9.43 4.65
N LYS A 85 8.74 -10.40 5.01
CA LYS A 85 9.00 -10.74 6.41
C LYS A 85 9.99 -9.71 6.96
N ASN A 86 9.69 -9.16 8.15
CA ASN A 86 10.52 -8.18 8.84
C ASN A 86 10.62 -6.80 8.15
N LEU A 87 9.53 -6.36 7.49
CA LEU A 87 9.48 -5.09 6.77
C LEU A 87 10.01 -3.89 7.58
N ALA A 88 9.78 -3.88 8.91
CA ALA A 88 10.19 -2.81 9.80
C ALA A 88 11.70 -2.50 9.82
N ILE A 89 12.55 -3.49 9.49
CA ILE A 89 14.02 -3.32 9.43
C ILE A 89 14.57 -3.39 7.99
N THR A 90 13.72 -3.67 7.01
CA THR A 90 14.10 -3.74 5.60
C THR A 90 14.37 -2.33 5.06
N ALA A 91 15.49 -2.13 4.36
CA ALA A 91 15.76 -0.87 3.68
C ALA A 91 14.69 -0.61 2.61
N ILE A 92 14.16 0.62 2.57
CA ILE A 92 13.17 1.04 1.57
C ILE A 92 13.93 1.37 0.27
N GLU A 93 14.28 0.33 -0.49
CA GLU A 93 14.89 0.46 -1.82
C GLU A 93 13.83 0.49 -2.91
N VAL A 94 14.11 1.20 -4.01
CA VAL A 94 13.24 1.30 -5.20
C VAL A 94 12.89 -0.09 -5.77
N ILE A 95 13.73 -1.10 -5.53
CA ILE A 95 13.58 -2.49 -5.98
C ILE A 95 12.27 -3.13 -5.45
N LEU A 96 11.78 -2.74 -4.26
CA LEU A 96 10.53 -3.28 -3.68
C LEU A 96 9.29 -2.98 -4.54
N LEU A 97 9.35 -1.97 -5.42
CA LEU A 97 8.27 -1.65 -6.35
C LEU A 97 8.16 -2.66 -7.50
N SER A 98 9.26 -3.32 -7.88
CA SER A 98 9.30 -4.23 -9.04
C SER A 98 8.67 -5.60 -8.77
N GLU A 99 8.60 -6.02 -7.49
CA GLU A 99 7.98 -7.28 -7.06
C GLU A 99 6.46 -7.18 -6.78
N LEU A 100 5.87 -5.99 -6.94
CA LEU A 100 4.43 -5.72 -6.70
C LEU A 100 3.50 -6.24 -7.80
N PHE A 101 4.04 -6.95 -8.80
CA PHE A 101 3.32 -7.28 -10.02
C PHE A 101 3.45 -8.76 -10.35
N LEU A 102 2.59 -9.57 -9.73
CA LEU A 102 2.39 -10.96 -10.11
C LEU A 102 1.14 -11.09 -10.99
N VAL A 103 1.13 -12.08 -11.88
CA VAL A 103 -0.04 -12.43 -12.68
C VAL A 103 -1.15 -12.88 -11.72
N ILE A 104 -2.24 -12.11 -11.69
CA ILE A 104 -3.42 -12.31 -10.84
C ILE A 104 -4.62 -12.74 -11.68
N ASP A 105 -5.47 -13.61 -11.11
CA ASP A 105 -6.67 -14.11 -11.78
C ASP A 105 -7.77 -13.02 -11.85
N ILE A 106 -8.71 -13.11 -12.81
CA ILE A 106 -9.73 -12.07 -13.06
C ILE A 106 -10.55 -11.69 -11.80
N PRO A 107 -11.02 -12.62 -10.95
CA PRO A 107 -11.72 -12.26 -9.71
C PRO A 107 -10.84 -11.49 -8.72
N GLU A 108 -9.55 -11.83 -8.66
CA GLU A 108 -8.54 -11.17 -7.83
C GLU A 108 -8.28 -9.74 -8.31
N ILE A 109 -8.27 -9.50 -9.63
CA ILE A 109 -8.14 -8.17 -10.23
C ILE A 109 -9.29 -7.24 -9.81
N VAL A 110 -10.54 -7.71 -9.91
CA VAL A 110 -11.72 -6.88 -9.62
C VAL A 110 -11.81 -6.54 -8.14
N TRP A 111 -11.54 -7.51 -7.27
CA TRP A 111 -11.49 -7.27 -5.82
C TRP A 111 -10.39 -6.27 -5.47
N THR A 112 -9.18 -6.49 -5.99
CA THR A 112 -8.03 -5.62 -5.77
C THR A 112 -8.33 -4.20 -6.23
N ASP A 113 -8.89 -4.02 -7.43
CA ASP A 113 -9.26 -2.70 -7.96
C ASP A 113 -10.29 -1.98 -7.07
N HIS A 114 -11.32 -2.70 -6.60
CA HIS A 114 -12.34 -2.14 -5.72
C HIS A 114 -11.75 -1.68 -4.39
N VAL A 115 -10.99 -2.55 -3.73
CA VAL A 115 -10.38 -2.26 -2.41
C VAL A 115 -9.31 -1.19 -2.51
N GLU A 116 -8.46 -1.21 -3.55
CA GLU A 116 -7.50 -0.14 -3.81
C GLU A 116 -8.17 1.22 -3.96
N LYS A 117 -9.27 1.30 -4.71
CA LYS A 117 -10.03 2.56 -4.89
C LYS A 117 -10.60 3.07 -3.58
N GLU A 118 -11.19 2.19 -2.77
CA GLU A 118 -11.70 2.53 -1.44
C GLU A 118 -10.57 3.07 -0.55
N LEU A 119 -9.45 2.34 -0.47
CA LEU A 119 -8.32 2.71 0.39
C LEU A 119 -7.62 3.99 -0.09
N LEU A 120 -7.48 4.21 -1.40
CA LEU A 120 -6.95 5.46 -1.95
C LEU A 120 -7.88 6.65 -1.68
N THR A 121 -9.20 6.43 -1.68
CA THR A 121 -10.16 7.48 -1.30
C THR A 121 -9.99 7.84 0.16
N GLN A 122 -9.91 6.85 1.05
CA GLN A 122 -9.67 7.07 2.48
C GLN A 122 -8.31 7.75 2.74
N LEU A 123 -7.27 7.34 2.02
CA LEU A 123 -5.95 7.96 2.12
C LEU A 123 -6.00 9.44 1.72
N ASN A 124 -6.72 9.79 0.65
CA ASN A 124 -6.94 11.19 0.26
C ASN A 124 -7.72 11.96 1.33
N THR A 125 -8.75 11.35 1.94
CA THR A 125 -9.49 11.98 3.05
C THR A 125 -8.59 12.22 4.26
N ILE A 126 -7.68 11.29 4.57
CA ILE A 126 -6.70 11.43 5.66
C ILE A 126 -5.64 12.48 5.30
N ALA A 127 -5.32 12.67 4.03
CA ALA A 127 -4.30 13.61 3.57
C ALA A 127 -4.73 15.09 3.64
N GLN A 128 -6.04 15.35 3.70
CA GLN A 128 -6.61 16.68 3.91
C GLN A 128 -6.59 17.07 5.40
#